data_AF-A0A252DTQ7-F1
#
_entry.id   AF-A0A252DTQ7-F1
#
_cell.length_a   1.000
_cell.length_b   1.000
_cell.length_c   1.000
_cell.angle_alpha   90.00
_cell.angle_beta   90.00
_cell.angle_gamma   90.00
#
_symmetry.space_group_name_H-M   'P 1'
#
loop_
_entity.id
_entity.type
_entity.pdbx_description
1 polymer ?
#
loop_
_entity_poly.entity_id
_entity_poly.type
_entity_poly.pdbx_seq_one_letter_code
_entity_poly.pdbx_strand_id
1 'polypeptide(L)' 'MVNRGLTMTKPDFSRMTRQDLRAYILVHRDDDEAIEAVIKRGDPNSPKYRFPQTDEDLREMEASLKRKLESRREAI' A
#
# COMPACT_ATOMS: atom_id res chain seq x y z
N MET A 1 0.79 7.92 41.10
CA MET A 1 0.97 9.13 40.27
C MET A 1 1.91 8.70 39.16
N VAL A 2 1.69 8.74 37.85
CA VAL A 2 0.86 9.44 36.85
C VAL A 2 1.19 8.66 35.54
N ASN A 3 0.38 8.41 34.50
CA ASN A 3 -0.76 9.06 33.90
C ASN A 3 -1.64 8.00 33.24
N ARG A 4 -2.96 8.05 33.48
CA ARG A 4 -3.97 7.49 32.57
C ARG A 4 -3.87 8.27 31.25
N GLY A 5 -3.02 7.82 30.33
CA GLY A 5 -3.10 8.23 28.93
C GLY A 5 -4.42 7.71 28.36
N LEU A 6 -5.23 8.61 27.80
CA LEU A 6 -6.49 8.29 27.13
C LEU A 6 -6.32 7.06 26.24
N THR A 7 -7.17 6.04 26.40
CA THR A 7 -7.40 5.04 25.36
C THR A 7 -8.02 5.77 24.16
N MET A 8 -7.20 6.39 23.32
CA MET A 8 -7.62 6.82 21.99
C MET A 8 -8.00 5.55 21.24
N THR A 9 -9.30 5.27 21.18
CA THR A 9 -9.85 4.18 20.38
C THR A 9 -9.34 4.33 18.96
N LYS A 10 -8.70 3.28 18.44
CA LYS A 10 -8.23 3.26 17.05
C LYS A 10 -9.40 3.55 16.10
N PRO A 11 -9.16 4.22 14.96
CA PRO A 11 -10.19 4.40 13.95
C PRO A 11 -10.71 3.06 13.43
N ASP A 12 -11.97 3.03 13.00
CA ASP A 12 -12.47 1.90 12.23
C ASP A 12 -11.90 1.95 10.80
N PHE A 13 -10.80 1.24 10.58
CA PHE A 13 -10.12 1.20 9.28
C PHE A 13 -11.00 0.62 8.17
N SER A 14 -12.10 -0.11 8.46
CA SER A 14 -12.99 -0.62 7.41
C SER A 14 -13.82 0.50 6.76
N ARG A 15 -14.05 1.60 7.49
CA ARG A 15 -14.89 2.73 7.05
C ARG A 15 -14.11 3.87 6.42
N MET A 16 -12.78 3.84 6.50
CA MET A 16 -11.92 4.86 5.91
C MET A 16 -11.83 4.70 4.39
N THR A 17 -11.74 5.81 3.65
CA THR A 17 -11.37 5.74 2.23
C THR A 17 -9.93 5.25 2.09
N ARG A 18 -9.54 4.81 0.89
CA ARG A 18 -8.15 4.39 0.64
C ARG A 18 -7.16 5.55 0.80
N GLN A 19 -7.59 6.79 0.54
CA GLN A 19 -6.76 7.98 0.70
C GLN A 19 -6.55 8.29 2.19
N ASP A 20 -7.62 8.28 2.98
CA ASP A 20 -7.54 8.57 4.42
C ASP A 20 -6.71 7.51 5.15
N LEU A 21 -6.90 6.23 4.82
CA LEU A 21 -6.15 5.13 5.43
C LEU A 21 -4.64 5.26 5.13
N ARG A 22 -4.28 5.67 3.91
CA ARG A 22 -2.87 5.96 3.56
C ARG A 22 -2.32 7.13 4.35
N ALA A 23 -3.08 8.23 4.46
CA ALA A 23 -2.67 9.39 5.22
C ALA A 23 -2.43 9.04 6.71
N TYR A 24 -3.31 8.23 7.30
CA TYR A 24 -3.14 7.72 8.66
C TYR A 24 -1.87 6.88 8.80
N ILE A 25 -1.64 5.88 7.96
CA ILE A 25 -0.46 5.00 8.03
C ILE A 25 0.85 5.79 7.93
N LEU A 26 0.89 6.87 7.12
CA LEU A 26 2.09 7.69 6.99
C LEU A 26 2.51 8.37 8.30
N VAL A 27 1.55 8.68 9.17
CA VAL A 27 1.76 9.25 10.51
C VAL A 27 1.94 8.15 11.56
N HIS A 28 1.29 7.00 11.39
CA HIS A 28 1.26 5.88 12.31
C HIS A 28 1.93 4.63 11.71
N ARG A 29 3.22 4.75 11.40
CA ARG A 29 3.96 3.71 10.64
C ARG A 29 4.14 2.38 11.36
N ASP A 30 3.93 2.34 12.67
CA ASP A 30 4.03 1.13 13.50
C ASP A 30 2.66 0.55 13.89
N ASP A 31 1.55 1.06 13.32
CA ASP A 31 0.21 0.52 13.57
C ASP A 31 -0.09 -0.64 12.63
N ASP A 32 0.29 -1.84 13.05
CA ASP A 32 0.14 -3.09 12.28
C ASP A 32 -1.31 -3.33 11.82
N GLU A 33 -2.32 -2.92 12.61
CA GLU A 33 -3.73 -3.07 12.24
C GLU A 33 -4.11 -2.17 11.05
N ALA A 34 -3.58 -0.95 11.00
CA ALA A 34 -3.79 -0.05 9.88
C ALA A 34 -3.08 -0.56 8.61
N ILE A 35 -1.87 -1.09 8.78
CA ILE A 35 -1.09 -1.71 7.70
C ILE A 35 -1.82 -2.94 7.15
N GLU A 36 -2.34 -3.81 8.01
CA GLU A 36 -3.11 -4.97 7.60
C GLU A 36 -4.38 -4.55 6.83
N ALA A 37 -5.08 -3.52 7.30
CA ALA A 37 -6.27 -3.00 6.65
C ALA A 37 -6.01 -2.48 5.23
N VAL A 38 -4.84 -1.87 4.97
CA VAL A 38 -4.51 -1.44 3.59
C VAL A 38 -4.09 -2.61 2.70
N ILE A 39 -3.40 -3.62 3.25
CA ILE A 39 -2.99 -4.83 2.51
C ILE A 39 -4.23 -5.63 2.05
N LYS A 40 -5.23 -5.80 2.94
CA LYS A 40 -6.49 -6.51 2.63
C LYS A 40 -7.31 -5.89 1.49
N ARG A 41 -7.08 -4.61 1.17
CA ARG A 41 -7.75 -3.91 0.06
C ARG A 41 -7.08 -4.12 -1.31
N GLY A 42 -6.02 -4.93 -1.37
CA GLY A 42 -5.40 -5.33 -2.64
C GLY A 42 -6.39 -6.10 -3.52
N ASP A 43 -6.40 -5.83 -4.82
CA ASP A 43 -7.19 -6.60 -5.77
C ASP A 43 -6.57 -8.00 -5.92
N PRO A 44 -7.29 -9.10 -5.59
CA PRO A 44 -6.77 -10.46 -5.69
C PRO A 44 -6.40 -10.87 -7.13
N ASN A 45 -6.95 -10.20 -8.14
CA ASN A 45 -6.68 -10.46 -9.55
C ASN A 45 -5.53 -9.60 -10.12
N SER A 46 -4.90 -8.76 -9.29
CA SER A 46 -3.75 -7.96 -9.74
C SER A 46 -2.61 -8.85 -10.25
N PRO A 47 -1.96 -8.50 -11.38
CA PRO A 47 -0.81 -9.24 -11.88
C PRO A 47 0.30 -9.33 -10.81
N LYS A 48 0.82 -10.54 -10.59
CA LYS A 48 1.91 -10.80 -9.64
C LYS A 48 3.25 -10.70 -10.37
N TYR A 49 4.15 -9.87 -9.86
CA TYR A 49 5.50 -9.71 -10.39
C TYR A 49 6.47 -10.37 -9.43
N ARG A 50 7.19 -11.39 -9.89
CA ARG A 50 8.27 -12.00 -9.11
C ARG A 50 9.46 -11.05 -9.06
N PHE A 51 10.23 -11.13 -7.97
CA PHE A 51 11.51 -10.43 -7.90
C PHE A 51 12.47 -11.06 -8.92
N PRO A 52 13.14 -10.26 -9.77
CA PRO A 52 13.99 -10.78 -10.83
C PRO A 52 15.17 -11.57 -10.25
N GLN A 53 15.48 -12.74 -10.83
CA GLN A 53 16.59 -13.60 -10.42
C GLN A 53 17.74 -13.57 -11.46
N THR A 54 17.46 -13.11 -12.66
CA THR A 54 18.40 -13.03 -13.79
C THR A 54 18.39 -11.65 -14.46
N ASP A 55 19.39 -11.39 -15.31
CA ASP A 55 19.43 -10.17 -16.13
C ASP A 55 18.27 -10.10 -17.14
N GLU A 56 17.77 -11.25 -17.59
CA GLU A 56 16.59 -11.29 -18.45
C GLU A 56 15.33 -10.88 -17.68
N ASP A 57 15.13 -11.42 -16.47
CA ASP A 57 14.02 -11.02 -15.60
C ASP A 57 14.07 -9.51 -15.30
N LEU A 58 15.26 -8.95 -15.11
CA LEU A 58 15.45 -7.50 -14.91
C LEU A 58 14.96 -6.70 -16.12
N ARG A 59 15.30 -7.14 -17.34
CA ARG A 59 14.83 -6.50 -18.59
C ARG A 59 13.31 -6.60 -18.73
N GLU A 60 12.72 -7.75 -18.41
CA GLU A 60 11.26 -7.92 -18.43
C GLU A 60 10.54 -7.03 -17.40
N MET A 61 11.13 -6.89 -16.21
CA MET A 61 10.64 -5.99 -15.17
C MET A 61 10.68 -4.54 -15.66
N GLU A 62 11.80 -4.09 -16.22
CA GLU A 62 11.96 -2.74 -16.76
C GLU A 62 10.93 -2.44 -17.86
N ALA A 63 10.75 -3.36 -18.82
CA ALA A 63 9.76 -3.22 -19.88
C ALA A 63 8.33 -3.13 -19.31
N SER A 64 8.02 -3.92 -18.28
CA SER A 64 6.72 -3.88 -17.61
C SER A 64 6.47 -2.57 -16.88
N LEU A 65 7.49 -1.98 -16.25
CA LEU A 65 7.41 -0.69 -15.60
C LEU A 65 7.22 0.45 -16.61
N LYS A 66 7.96 0.44 -17.74
CA LYS A 66 7.81 1.43 -18.82
C LYS A 66 6.38 1.46 -19.36
N ARG A 67 5.83 0.29 -19.73
CA ARG A 67 4.43 0.18 -20.19
C ARG A 67 3.42 0.75 -19.19
N LYS A 68 3.62 0.53 -17.89
CA LYS A 68 2.74 1.05 -16.83
C LYS A 68 2.81 2.57 -16.69
N LEU A 69 3.99 3.15 -16.87
CA LEU A 69 4.17 4.61 -16.83
C LEU A 69 3.53 5.28 -18.05
N GLU A 70 3.68 4.67 -19.24
CA GLU A 70 3.07 5.14 -20.49
C GLU A 70 1.54 5.10 -20.41
N SER A 71 0.97 3.96 -20.04
CA SER A 71 -0.49 3.83 -19.87
C SER A 71 -1.07 4.83 -18.86
N ARG A 72 -0.32 5.17 -17.80
CA ARG A 72 -0.74 6.19 -16.84
C ARG A 72 -0.69 7.60 -17.42
N ARG A 73 0.29 7.88 -18.30
CA ARG A 73 0.44 9.17 -18.96
C ARG A 73 -0.66 9.44 -19.98
N GLU A 74 -1.12 8.41 -20.69
CA GLU A 74 -2.22 8.51 -21.66
C GLU A 74 -3.61 8.63 -21.01
N ALA A 75 -3.73 8.20 -19.75
CA ALA A 75 -4.97 8.31 -18.98
C ALA A 75 -5.18 9.66 -18.26
N ILE A 76 -4.26 10.61 -18.45
CA ILE A 76 -4.29 11.99 -17.91
C ILE A 76 -4.43 12.95 -19.07
#